data_AF-A0A1E1G8A9-F1
#
_entry.id   AF-A0A1E1G8A9-F1
#
_cell.length_a   1.000
_cell.length_b   1.000
_cell.length_c   1.000
_cell.angle_alpha   90.00
_cell.angle_beta   90.00
_cell.angle_gamma   90.00
#
_symmetry.space_group_name_H-M   'P 1'
#
loop_
_entity.id
_entity.type
_entity.pdbx_description
1 polymer ?
#
loop_
_entity_poly.entity_id
_entity_poly.type
_entity_poly.pdbx_seq_one_letter_code
_entity_poly.pdbx_strand_id
1 'polypeptide(L)'
;MTKFVQLVPLKYGEMKEPITINIDCIQGVLKHDIYLSKVFVSDEMIEHLKDQLTADKFLYVIEPTYEKLVAILTQEEEDDGL
;
A
#
# COMPACT_ATOMS: atom_id res chain seq x y z
N MET A 1 -12.87 6.44 -10.87
CA MET A 1 -12.07 7.67 -10.59
C MET A 1 -10.66 7.27 -10.16
N THR A 2 -9.59 8.03 -10.44
CA THR A 2 -8.24 7.68 -9.91
C THR A 2 -8.20 7.90 -8.40
N LYS A 3 -7.99 6.84 -7.61
CA LYS A 3 -7.91 6.92 -6.15
C LYS A 3 -6.45 6.75 -5.71
N PHE A 4 -6.06 7.51 -4.70
CA PHE A 4 -4.70 7.47 -4.15
C PHE A 4 -4.73 7.12 -2.68
N VAL A 5 -3.70 6.43 -2.22
CA VAL A 5 -3.47 6.13 -0.80
C VAL A 5 -2.05 6.53 -0.41
N GLN A 6 -1.92 7.13 0.77
CA GLN A 6 -0.62 7.40 1.36
C GLN A 6 -0.22 6.20 2.22
N LEU A 7 0.92 5.58 1.89
CA LEU A 7 1.53 4.48 2.64
C LEU A 7 2.70 5.02 3.45
N VAL A 8 2.84 4.57 4.69
CA VAL A 8 3.99 4.84 5.55
C VAL A 8 4.84 3.57 5.61
N PRO A 9 5.93 3.51 4.83
CA PRO A 9 6.74 2.31 4.73
C PRO A 9 7.67 2.15 5.92
N LEU A 10 7.95 0.89 6.26
CA LEU A 10 8.94 0.49 7.24
C LEU A 10 10.05 -0.29 6.54
N LYS A 11 11.31 0.09 6.75
CA LYS A 11 12.45 -0.66 6.23
C LYS A 11 13.52 -0.82 7.31
N TYR A 12 13.93 -2.06 7.58
CA TYR A 12 14.91 -2.41 8.62
C TYR A 12 14.58 -1.85 10.02
N GLY A 13 13.30 -1.77 10.36
CA GLY A 13 12.84 -1.20 11.64
C GLY A 13 12.77 0.33 11.68
N GLU A 14 13.11 1.01 10.59
CA GLU A 14 13.01 2.47 10.46
C GLU A 14 11.82 2.88 9.59
N MET A 15 10.99 3.79 10.12
CA MET A 15 9.94 4.43 9.34
C MET A 15 10.57 5.29 8.25
N LYS A 16 10.10 5.13 7.02
CA LYS A 16 10.53 5.92 5.86
C LYS A 16 9.49 6.99 5.53
N GLU A 17 9.86 7.90 4.64
CA GLU A 17 8.97 8.96 4.21
C GLU A 17 7.68 8.39 3.60
N PRO A 18 6.51 8.96 3.93
CA PRO A 18 5.26 8.50 3.34
C PRO A 18 5.27 8.62 1.82
N ILE A 19 4.73 7.60 1.15
CA ILE A 19 4.59 7.56 -0.31
C ILE A 19 3.12 7.60 -0.69
N THR A 20 2.79 8.40 -1.69
CA THR A 20 1.44 8.41 -2.29
C THR A 20 1.45 7.52 -3.51
N ILE A 21 0.59 6.51 -3.54
CA ILE A 21 0.48 5.55 -4.64
C ILE A 21 -0.97 5.50 -5.14
N ASN A 22 -1.15 5.34 -6.45
CA ASN A 22 -2.45 5.02 -7.01
C ASN A 22 -2.86 3.60 -6.56
N ILE A 23 -4.09 3.44 -6.09
CA ILE A 23 -4.60 2.13 -5.65
C ILE A 23 -4.57 1.09 -6.78
N ASP A 24 -4.71 1.52 -8.04
CA ASP A 24 -4.64 0.64 -9.22
C ASP A 24 -3.25 0.03 -9.40
N CYS A 25 -2.22 0.64 -8.80
CA CYS A 25 -0.86 0.12 -8.79
C CYS A 25 -0.62 -0.86 -7.63
N ILE A 26 -1.57 -1.06 -6.72
CA ILE A 26 -1.48 -2.05 -5.65
C ILE A 26 -2.07 -3.36 -6.15
N GLN A 27 -1.22 -4.36 -6.31
CA GLN A 27 -1.62 -5.68 -6.80
C GLN A 27 -2.18 -6.58 -5.69
N GLY A 28 -1.81 -6.30 -4.44
CA GLY A 28 -2.30 -7.09 -3.31
C GLY A 28 -1.78 -6.58 -1.98
N VAL A 29 -2.53 -6.91 -0.92
CA VAL A 29 -2.17 -6.60 0.45
C VAL A 29 -2.33 -7.86 1.29
N LEU A 30 -1.28 -8.20 2.04
CA LEU A 30 -1.31 -9.29 3.00
C LEU A 30 -1.07 -8.76 4.41
N LYS A 31 -1.83 -9.28 5.37
CA LYS A 31 -1.53 -9.05 6.79
C LYS A 31 -0.23 -9.77 7.15
N HIS A 32 0.73 -9.03 7.72
CA HIS A 32 1.98 -9.61 8.20
C HIS A 32 1.97 -9.80 9.71
N ASP A 33 1.54 -8.76 10.42
CA ASP A 33 1.44 -8.71 11.88
C ASP A 33 0.24 -7.83 12.28
N ILE A 34 0.00 -7.60 13.58
CA ILE A 34 -1.05 -6.70 14.05
C ILE A 34 -0.77 -5.24 13.66
N TYR A 35 0.49 -4.86 13.46
CA TYR A 35 0.89 -3.49 13.09
C TYR A 35 1.41 -3.35 11.66
N LEU A 36 1.58 -4.44 10.91
CA LEU A 36 2.27 -4.44 9.62
C LEU A 36 1.49 -5.15 8.53
N SER A 37 1.46 -4.50 7.37
CA SER A 37 0.93 -5.03 6.12
C SER A 37 2.07 -5.20 5.11
N LYS A 38 2.00 -6.25 4.29
CA LYS A 38 2.80 -6.36 3.07
C LYS A 38 1.99 -5.82 1.91
N VAL A 39 2.51 -4.82 1.23
CA VAL A 39 1.87 -4.23 0.03
C VAL A 39 2.70 -4.60 -1.19
N PHE A 40 2.04 -5.29 -2.13
CA PHE A 40 2.60 -5.66 -3.42
C PHE A 40 2.15 -4.62 -4.45
N VAL A 41 3.09 -4.15 -5.25
CA VAL A 41 2.86 -3.08 -6.24
C VAL A 41 3.23 -3.57 -7.63
N SER A 42 2.60 -2.99 -8.65
CA SER A 42 2.85 -3.30 -10.06
C SER A 42 4.31 -3.05 -10.45
N ASP A 43 4.81 -3.79 -11.45
CA ASP A 43 6.21 -3.71 -11.90
C ASP A 43 6.66 -2.29 -12.27
N GLU A 44 5.77 -1.44 -12.80
CA GLU A 44 6.04 -0.02 -13.07
C GLU A 44 6.47 0.73 -11.79
N MET A 45 5.77 0.50 -10.68
CA MET A 45 6.07 1.14 -9.41
C MET A 45 7.32 0.57 -8.74
N ILE A 46 7.75 -0.64 -9.11
CA ILE A 46 8.93 -1.29 -8.52
C ILE A 46 10.20 -0.49 -8.82
N GLU A 47 10.32 0.06 -10.02
CA GLU A 47 11.47 0.89 -10.38
C GLU A 47 11.51 2.20 -9.59
N HIS A 48 10.34 2.80 -9.34
CA HIS A 48 10.19 4.04 -8.58
C HIS A 48 10.39 3.86 -7.06
N LEU A 49 10.09 2.67 -6.53
CA LEU A 49 10.09 2.38 -5.08
C LEU A 49 11.25 1.47 -4.66
N LYS A 50 12.24 1.25 -5.54
CA LYS A 50 13.34 0.30 -5.34
C LYS A 50 14.09 0.48 -4.00
N ASP A 51 14.25 1.71 -3.54
CA ASP A 51 14.93 2.00 -2.26
C ASP A 51 14.08 1.61 -1.04
N GLN A 52 12.76 1.51 -1.17
CA GLN A 52 11.86 1.19 -0.07
C GLN A 52 11.44 -0.29 -0.07
N LEU A 53 11.50 -0.95 -1.22
CA LEU A 53 11.15 -2.36 -1.38
C LEU A 53 12.12 -3.30 -0.65
N THR A 54 11.56 -4.45 -0.27
CA THR A 54 12.31 -5.64 0.17
C THR A 54 12.89 -6.39 -1.03
N ALA A 55 13.76 -7.38 -0.76
CA ALA A 55 14.28 -8.28 -1.79
C ALA A 55 13.17 -9.05 -2.52
N ASP A 56 12.05 -9.31 -1.84
CA ASP A 56 10.85 -9.96 -2.37
C ASP A 56 9.87 -9.00 -3.06
N LYS A 57 10.32 -7.76 -3.37
CA LYS A 57 9.56 -6.76 -4.13
C LYS A 57 8.21 -6.36 -3.50
N PHE A 58 8.14 -6.31 -2.18
CA PHE A 58 6.99 -5.73 -1.47
C PHE A 58 7.43 -4.64 -0.48
N LEU A 59 6.48 -3.83 -0.02
CA LEU A 59 6.67 -2.85 1.05
C LEU A 59 6.11 -3.39 2.37
N TYR A 60 6.84 -3.20 3.46
CA TYR A 60 6.20 -3.23 4.78
C TYR A 60 5.55 -1.88 5.04
N VAL A 61 4.27 -1.88 5.38
CA VAL A 61 3.49 -0.67 5.63
C VAL A 61 2.91 -0.72 7.03
N ILE A 62 3.13 0.34 7.80
CA ILE A 62 2.55 0.51 9.14
C ILE A 62 1.20 1.22 9.05
N GLU A 63 1.13 2.27 8.24
CA GLU A 63 -0.10 3.02 7.99
C GLU A 63 -0.35 3.16 6.49
N PRO A 64 -1.57 2.95 6.00
CA PRO A 64 -2.76 2.53 6.74
C PRO A 64 -2.63 1.08 7.23
N THR A 65 -3.42 0.72 8.24
CA THR A 65 -3.51 -0.67 8.70
C THR A 65 -4.06 -1.57 7.60
N TYR A 66 -3.85 -2.88 7.74
CA TYR A 66 -4.38 -3.88 6.80
C TYR A 66 -5.88 -3.71 6.54
N GLU A 67 -6.68 -3.55 7.59
CA GLU A 67 -8.15 -3.43 7.48
C GLU A 67 -8.55 -2.18 6.68
N LYS A 68 -7.85 -1.06 6.91
CA LYS A 68 -8.09 0.18 6.18
C LYS A 68 -7.64 0.09 4.73
N LEU A 69 -6.52 -0.57 4.46
CA LEU A 69 -6.08 -0.86 3.09
C LEU A 69 -7.09 -1.74 2.35
N VAL A 70 -7.57 -2.82 2.97
CA VAL A 70 -8.61 -3.66 2.39
C VAL A 70 -9.87 -2.84 2.11
N ALA A 71 -10.36 -2.07 3.08
CA ALA A 71 -11.54 -1.24 2.90
C ALA A 71 -11.41 -0.25 1.73
N ILE A 72 -10.24 0.40 1.58
CA ILE A 72 -9.95 1.30 0.44
C ILE A 72 -9.97 0.55 -0.89
N LEU A 73 -9.35 -0.64 -0.94
CA LEU A 73 -9.21 -1.43 -2.16
C LEU A 73 -10.51 -2.14 -2.56
N THR A 74 -11.37 -2.47 -1.60
CA THR A 74 -12.66 -3.15 -1.82
C THR A 74 -13.84 -2.21 -1.78
N GLN A 75 -13.65 -0.91 -1.51
CA GLN A 75 -14.69 0.08 -1.73
C GLN A 75 -14.93 0.20 -3.23
N GLU A 76 -15.88 -0.60 -3.71
CA GLU A 76 -16.71 -0.25 -4.85
C GLU A 76 -17.16 1.20 -4.64
N GLU A 77 -17.10 2.02 -5.69
CA GLU A 77 -17.66 3.37 -5.64
C GLU A 77 -19.08 3.22 -5.08
N GLU A 78 -19.32 3.68 -3.85
CA GLU A 78 -20.68 3.86 -3.38
C GLU A 78 -21.34 4.71 -4.46
N ASP A 79 -22.27 4.10 -5.19
CA ASP A 79 -23.27 4.82 -5.97
C ASP A 79 -23.93 5.72 -4.93
N ASP A 80 -23.41 6.96 -4.81
CA ASP A 80 -24.04 8.04 -4.08
C ASP A 80 -25.29 8.35 -4.92
N GLY A 81 -26.31 7.52 -4.71
CA GLY A 81 -27.61 7.64 -5.30
C GLY A 81 -28.21 8.94 -4.78
N LEU A 82 -27.95 10.02 -5.51
CA LEU A 82 -28.55 11.34 -5.31
C LEU A 82 -28.96 11.97 -6.64
#